data_AF-A0A7U6KPH3-F1
#
_entry.id   AF-A0A7U6KPH3-F1
#
_cell.length_a   1.000
_cell.length_b   1.000
_cell.length_c   1.000
_cell.angle_alpha   90.00
_cell.angle_beta   90.00
_cell.angle_gamma   90.00
#
_symmetry.space_group_name_H-M   'P 1'
#
loop_
_entity.id
_entity.type
_entity.pdbx_description
1 polymer ?
#
loop_
_entity_poly.entity_id
_entity_poly.type
_entity_poly.pdbx_seq_one_letter_code
_entity_poly.pdbx_strand_id
1 'polypeptide(L)'
;MIFGGTGIGTASGGGSYIRPDLTVHYTYKGLRFTAQDPVYDDASLPDMVVSYKDKIANLDYNVAVTAREAENGEDSDVGVGVSLAGKLALGEHSLHGSVFNGKGMGAYSAICVGGPLIMNGGADCDAEDGKLISQTGYSVGYKHQFSQKLRGNLRYGEVNVDDAANTSANVKSANLIYEYLPDLDLGIEWREQSATTFPWMPAGQQIEIMAKYEF
;
A
#
# COMPACT_ATOMS: atom_id res chain seq x y z
N MET A 1 -0.64 -1.03 17.35
CA MET A 1 -0.60 -0.34 16.04
C MET A 1 0.80 0.20 15.85
N ILE A 2 1.44 -0.06 14.71
CA ILE A 2 2.78 0.44 14.39
C ILE A 2 2.57 1.69 13.52
N PHE A 3 3.31 2.77 13.77
CA PHE A 3 3.21 4.00 12.98
C PHE A 3 3.40 3.77 11.49
N GLY A 4 2.72 4.59 10.69
CA GLY A 4 2.88 4.57 9.24
C GLY A 4 4.34 4.85 8.89
N GLY A 5 4.99 3.91 8.19
CA GLY A 5 6.30 4.17 7.59
C GLY A 5 6.21 5.21 6.46
N THR A 6 7.28 5.38 5.70
CA THR A 6 7.37 6.32 4.56
C THR A 6 6.50 5.94 3.35
N GLY A 7 5.63 4.93 3.46
CA GLY A 7 4.56 4.66 2.50
C GLY A 7 4.92 3.82 1.27
N ILE A 8 5.93 2.95 1.35
CA ILE A 8 6.21 1.99 0.25
C ILE A 8 5.13 0.89 0.24
N GLY A 9 4.49 0.68 -0.92
CA GLY A 9 3.72 -0.54 -1.22
C GLY A 9 2.19 -0.44 -1.06
N THR A 10 1.66 0.52 -0.32
CA THR A 10 0.21 0.82 -0.32
C THR A 10 0.03 2.33 -0.40
N ALA A 11 -0.45 2.84 -1.53
CA ALA A 11 -0.53 4.29 -1.76
C ALA A 11 -1.46 4.99 -0.76
N SER A 12 -2.60 4.37 -0.43
CA SER A 12 -3.65 4.93 0.44
C SER A 12 -3.42 4.74 1.94
N GLY A 13 -2.44 3.92 2.36
CA GLY A 13 -2.28 3.58 3.77
C GLY A 13 -3.48 2.83 4.36
N GLY A 14 -4.30 2.20 3.51
CA GLY A 14 -5.56 1.58 3.89
C GLY A 14 -5.46 0.55 5.01
N GLY A 15 -4.28 -0.05 5.26
CA GLY A 15 -4.09 -1.02 6.34
C GLY A 15 -4.78 -2.37 6.10
N SER A 16 -5.43 -2.53 4.94
CA SER A 16 -5.97 -3.81 4.47
C SER A 16 -4.80 -4.72 4.13
N TYR A 17 -4.63 -5.77 4.92
CA TYR A 17 -3.69 -6.84 4.64
C TYR A 17 -4.49 -7.95 3.97
N ILE A 18 -4.40 -8.07 2.65
CA ILE A 18 -4.70 -9.35 2.01
C ILE A 18 -3.59 -10.28 2.46
N ARG A 19 -3.89 -11.14 3.43
CA ARG A 19 -2.99 -12.20 3.86
C ARG A 19 -3.41 -13.46 3.14
N PRO A 20 -2.64 -13.89 2.12
CA PRO A 20 -2.93 -15.16 1.50
C PRO A 20 -2.66 -16.29 2.50
N ASP A 21 -3.52 -17.31 2.48
CA ASP A 21 -3.33 -18.52 3.29
C ASP A 21 -2.19 -19.38 2.71
N LEU A 22 -2.09 -19.45 1.38
CA LEU A 22 -1.02 -20.11 0.64
C LEU A 22 -0.29 -19.13 -0.29
N THR A 23 1.04 -19.25 -0.34
CA THR A 23 1.88 -18.48 -1.26
C THR A 23 3.07 -19.29 -1.72
N VAL A 24 3.26 -19.37 -3.03
CA VAL A 24 4.47 -19.86 -3.68
C VAL A 24 5.26 -18.66 -4.21
N HIS A 25 6.56 -18.62 -3.96
CA HIS A 25 7.42 -17.61 -4.56
C HIS A 25 8.78 -18.17 -4.95
N TYR A 26 9.36 -17.60 -5.99
CA TYR A 26 10.71 -17.89 -6.46
C TYR A 26 11.47 -16.58 -6.63
N THR A 27 12.71 -16.54 -6.15
CA THR A 27 13.58 -15.35 -6.27
C THR A 27 14.92 -15.74 -6.87
N TYR A 28 15.36 -15.00 -7.88
CA TYR A 28 16.67 -15.16 -8.50
C TYR A 28 17.20 -13.83 -9.02
N LYS A 29 18.36 -13.41 -8.48
CA LYS A 29 19.10 -12.21 -8.91
C LYS A 29 18.21 -10.97 -9.10
N GLY A 30 17.42 -10.64 -8.07
CA GLY A 30 16.53 -9.47 -8.09
C GLY A 30 15.17 -9.71 -8.74
N LEU A 31 15.04 -10.70 -9.64
CA LEU A 31 13.74 -11.15 -10.13
C LEU A 31 13.03 -11.96 -9.05
N ARG A 32 11.75 -11.67 -8.82
CA ARG A 32 10.85 -12.46 -7.97
C ARG A 32 9.56 -12.74 -8.71
N PHE A 33 9.13 -13.99 -8.69
CA PHE A 33 7.79 -14.42 -9.05
C PHE A 33 7.06 -14.85 -7.77
N THR A 34 5.79 -14.49 -7.64
CA THR A 34 4.88 -14.91 -6.58
C THR A 34 3.57 -15.36 -7.20
N ALA A 35 3.00 -16.45 -6.71
CA ALA A 35 1.63 -16.87 -6.94
C ALA A 35 1.02 -17.17 -5.57
N GLN A 36 -0.14 -16.60 -5.27
CA GLN A 36 -0.79 -16.72 -3.97
C GLN A 36 -2.28 -17.02 -4.14
N ASP A 37 -2.92 -17.44 -3.05
CA ASP A 37 -4.37 -17.60 -3.05
C ASP A 37 -5.04 -16.30 -3.53
N PRO A 38 -6.01 -16.41 -4.45
CA PRO A 38 -6.66 -15.26 -5.04
C PRO A 38 -7.52 -14.53 -4.00
N VAL A 39 -7.69 -13.23 -4.19
CA VAL A 39 -8.64 -12.44 -3.38
C VAL A 39 -10.08 -12.78 -3.74
N TYR A 40 -10.32 -13.11 -5.01
CA TYR A 40 -11.63 -13.54 -5.49
C TYR A 40 -11.79 -15.04 -5.26
N ASP A 41 -12.76 -15.43 -4.43
CA ASP A 41 -12.91 -16.81 -3.95
C ASP A 41 -13.21 -17.83 -5.07
N ASP A 42 -13.91 -17.40 -6.13
CA ASP A 42 -14.27 -18.25 -7.29
C ASP A 42 -13.23 -18.18 -8.42
N ALA A 43 -12.07 -17.57 -8.20
CA ALA A 43 -11.04 -17.42 -9.22
C ALA A 43 -10.48 -18.76 -9.71
N SER A 44 -10.28 -18.87 -11.03
CA SER A 44 -9.63 -20.02 -11.67
C SER A 44 -8.10 -19.91 -11.71
N LEU A 45 -7.55 -18.72 -11.42
CA LEU A 45 -6.12 -18.44 -11.41
C LEU A 45 -5.67 -17.90 -10.04
N PRO A 46 -4.45 -18.21 -9.58
CA PRO A 46 -3.88 -17.54 -8.43
C PRO A 46 -3.57 -16.07 -8.76
N ASP A 47 -3.55 -15.23 -7.72
CA ASP A 47 -3.02 -13.88 -7.85
C ASP A 47 -1.50 -13.96 -8.04
N MET A 48 -1.00 -13.31 -9.09
CA MET A 48 0.40 -13.42 -9.50
C MET A 48 1.10 -12.07 -9.48
N VAL A 49 2.36 -12.07 -9.05
CA VAL A 49 3.24 -10.89 -9.10
C VAL A 49 4.60 -11.29 -9.65
N VAL A 50 5.03 -10.62 -10.72
CA VAL A 50 6.43 -10.62 -11.18
C VAL A 50 7.04 -9.29 -10.80
N SER A 51 8.20 -9.29 -10.15
CA SER A 51 8.90 -8.07 -9.80
C SER A 51 10.40 -8.18 -10.04
N TYR A 52 11.04 -7.05 -10.30
CA TYR A 52 12.48 -6.92 -10.39
C TYR A 52 12.94 -5.84 -9.43
N LYS A 53 13.84 -6.19 -8.51
CA LYS A 53 14.47 -5.27 -7.56
C LYS A 53 15.96 -5.16 -7.86
N ASP A 54 16.45 -3.93 -7.91
CA ASP A 54 17.86 -3.65 -8.10
C ASP A 54 18.23 -2.30 -7.48
N LYS A 55 19.50 -1.91 -7.61
CA LYS A 55 20.07 -0.73 -6.99
C LYS A 55 21.04 -0.02 -7.93
N ILE A 56 20.89 1.29 -8.06
CA ILE A 56 21.83 2.16 -8.78
C ILE A 56 22.35 3.20 -7.80
N ALA A 57 23.64 3.14 -7.48
CA ALA A 57 24.29 4.00 -6.48
C ALA A 57 23.52 4.01 -5.13
N ASN A 58 22.88 5.12 -4.78
CA ASN A 58 22.10 5.31 -3.55
C ASN A 58 20.58 5.16 -3.75
N LEU A 59 20.13 4.73 -4.93
CA LEU A 59 18.73 4.47 -5.27
C LEU A 59 18.47 2.96 -5.28
N ASP A 60 17.70 2.48 -4.31
CA ASP A 60 17.05 1.17 -4.38
C ASP A 60 15.73 1.32 -5.15
N TYR A 61 15.44 0.43 -6.09
CA TYR A 61 14.16 0.46 -6.83
C TYR A 61 13.57 -0.93 -7.03
N ASN A 62 12.25 -0.97 -7.24
CA ASN A 62 11.51 -2.17 -7.56
C ASN A 62 10.43 -1.84 -8.59
N VAL A 63 10.36 -2.65 -9.65
CA VAL A 63 9.27 -2.64 -10.62
C VAL A 63 8.51 -3.94 -10.47
N ALA A 64 7.18 -3.89 -10.49
CA ALA A 64 6.36 -5.08 -10.44
C ALA A 64 5.18 -5.02 -11.41
N VAL A 65 4.76 -6.19 -11.87
CA VAL A 65 3.54 -6.44 -12.61
C VAL A 65 2.71 -7.43 -11.82
N THR A 66 1.46 -7.06 -11.55
CA THR A 66 0.47 -7.89 -10.86
C THR A 66 -0.59 -8.30 -11.86
N ALA A 67 -1.01 -9.56 -11.84
CA ALA A 67 -2.13 -10.08 -12.60
C ALA A 67 -3.01 -10.91 -11.68
N ARG A 68 -4.32 -10.75 -11.80
CA ARG A 68 -5.31 -11.49 -11.00
C ARG A 68 -6.63 -11.62 -11.74
N GLU A 69 -7.45 -12.54 -11.26
CA GLU A 69 -8.87 -12.58 -11.59
C GLU A 69 -9.64 -11.70 -10.60
N ALA A 70 -10.48 -10.82 -11.12
CA ALA A 70 -11.31 -9.92 -10.34
C ALA A 70 -12.78 -10.13 -10.71
N GLU A 71 -13.63 -10.15 -9.69
CA GLU A 71 -15.09 -10.23 -9.84
C GLU A 71 -15.60 -9.09 -10.73
N ASN A 72 -16.54 -9.40 -11.60
CA ASN A 72 -17.22 -8.46 -12.48
C ASN A 72 -18.68 -8.91 -12.68
N GLY A 73 -19.56 -8.47 -11.79
CA GLY A 73 -20.94 -8.95 -11.75
C GLY A 73 -21.04 -10.46 -11.44
N GLU A 74 -21.61 -11.24 -12.37
CA GLU A 74 -21.76 -12.70 -12.24
C GLU A 74 -20.60 -13.48 -12.88
N ASP A 75 -19.61 -12.78 -13.44
CA ASP A 75 -18.44 -13.35 -14.11
C ASP A 75 -17.16 -12.76 -13.51
N SER A 76 -16.02 -13.04 -14.13
CA SER A 76 -14.74 -12.47 -13.76
C SER A 76 -13.92 -12.02 -14.97
N ASP A 77 -13.03 -11.05 -14.74
CA ASP A 77 -12.09 -10.56 -15.74
C ASP A 77 -10.66 -10.59 -15.19
N VAL A 78 -9.68 -10.69 -16.10
CA VAL A 78 -8.27 -10.61 -15.72
C VAL A 78 -7.83 -9.15 -15.59
N GLY A 79 -7.59 -8.72 -14.35
CA GLY A 79 -6.99 -7.44 -14.00
C GLY A 79 -5.46 -7.48 -14.08
N VAL A 80 -4.87 -6.40 -14.57
CA VAL A 80 -3.41 -6.23 -14.63
C VAL A 80 -3.03 -4.84 -14.12
N GLY A 81 -1.99 -4.80 -13.28
CA GLY A 81 -1.41 -3.56 -12.79
C GLY A 81 0.11 -3.58 -12.84
N VAL A 82 0.68 -2.39 -12.96
CA VAL A 82 2.13 -2.16 -12.90
C VAL A 82 2.44 -1.20 -11.76
N SER A 83 3.58 -1.41 -11.10
CA SER A 83 4.05 -0.52 -10.05
C SER A 83 5.55 -0.28 -10.12
N LEU A 84 5.95 0.89 -9.64
CA LEU A 84 7.33 1.30 -9.45
C LEU A 84 7.46 1.87 -8.05
N ALA A 85 8.45 1.41 -7.29
CA ALA A 85 8.80 1.95 -5.99
C ALA A 85 10.30 2.24 -5.93
N GLY A 86 10.67 3.28 -5.19
CA GLY A 86 12.04 3.72 -5.04
C GLY A 86 12.33 4.28 -3.65
N LYS A 87 13.57 4.08 -3.22
CA LYS A 87 14.15 4.69 -2.02
C LYS A 87 15.50 5.29 -2.40
N LEU A 88 15.61 6.61 -2.27
CA LEU A 88 16.85 7.34 -2.44
C LEU A 88 17.46 7.66 -1.08
N ALA A 89 18.61 7.07 -0.77
CA ALA A 89 19.36 7.37 0.46
C ALA A 89 20.12 8.70 0.33
N LEU A 90 20.01 9.56 1.33
CA LEU A 90 20.63 10.90 1.39
C LEU A 90 21.42 11.02 2.71
N GLY A 91 22.54 10.31 2.81
CA GLY A 91 23.24 10.11 4.09
C GLY A 91 22.34 9.33 5.06
N GLU A 92 22.08 9.91 6.23
CA GLU A 92 21.19 9.34 7.24
C GLU A 92 19.69 9.50 6.90
N HIS A 93 19.37 10.37 5.94
CA HIS A 93 18.02 10.64 5.47
C HIS A 93 17.64 9.76 4.29
N SER A 94 16.36 9.76 3.92
CA SER A 94 15.94 9.09 2.69
C SER A 94 14.65 9.66 2.14
N LEU A 95 14.58 9.78 0.82
CA LEU A 95 13.34 10.00 0.07
C LEU A 95 12.77 8.66 -0.40
N HIS A 96 11.46 8.54 -0.37
CA HIS A 96 10.70 7.36 -0.77
C HIS A 96 9.63 7.80 -1.75
N GLY A 97 9.39 6.96 -2.76
CA GLY A 97 8.33 7.20 -3.72
C GLY A 97 7.79 5.88 -4.24
N SER A 98 6.49 5.81 -4.50
CA SER A 98 5.91 4.73 -5.26
C SER A 98 4.75 5.21 -6.11
N VAL A 99 4.50 4.50 -7.21
CA VAL A 99 3.35 4.72 -8.09
C VAL A 99 2.88 3.37 -8.61
N PHE A 100 1.59 3.23 -8.82
CA PHE A 100 1.01 2.12 -9.56
C PHE A 100 -0.12 2.60 -10.47
N ASN A 101 -0.38 1.82 -11.52
CA ASN A 101 -1.54 1.98 -12.39
C ASN A 101 -1.99 0.60 -12.86
N GLY A 102 -3.30 0.36 -12.91
CA GLY A 102 -3.83 -0.92 -13.36
C GLY A 102 -5.34 -1.00 -13.31
N LYS A 103 -5.88 -2.08 -13.88
CA LYS A 103 -7.30 -2.43 -13.79
C LYS A 103 -7.53 -3.58 -12.84
N GLY A 104 -8.61 -3.55 -12.06
CA GLY A 104 -8.93 -4.57 -11.07
C GLY A 104 -7.94 -4.65 -9.91
N MET A 105 -7.41 -3.49 -9.49
CA MET A 105 -6.38 -3.38 -8.45
C MET A 105 -6.94 -2.91 -7.08
N GLY A 106 -8.25 -2.78 -6.93
CA GLY A 106 -8.93 -2.21 -5.77
C GLY A 106 -8.61 -2.94 -4.47
N ALA A 107 -8.56 -4.26 -4.52
CA ALA A 107 -8.15 -5.06 -3.38
C ALA A 107 -6.71 -4.74 -2.93
N TYR A 108 -5.79 -4.48 -3.87
CA TYR A 108 -4.39 -4.17 -3.59
C TYR A 108 -4.14 -2.69 -3.27
N SER A 109 -4.99 -1.79 -3.74
CA SER A 109 -4.94 -0.35 -3.41
C SER A 109 -5.70 -0.02 -2.12
N ALA A 110 -6.51 -0.97 -1.63
CA ALA A 110 -7.46 -0.85 -0.52
C ALA A 110 -8.57 0.20 -0.76
N ILE A 111 -8.73 0.67 -2.00
CA ILE A 111 -9.79 1.58 -2.43
C ILE A 111 -10.53 0.88 -3.58
N CYS A 112 -11.84 0.73 -3.48
CA CYS A 112 -12.71 0.11 -4.47
C CYS A 112 -13.48 1.16 -5.28
N VAL A 113 -14.28 0.71 -6.24
CA VAL A 113 -15.38 1.51 -6.81
C VAL A 113 -16.27 2.04 -5.68
N GLY A 114 -16.56 3.34 -5.72
CA GLY A 114 -17.45 4.02 -4.78
C GLY A 114 -16.91 4.24 -3.37
N GLY A 115 -15.70 3.79 -3.02
CA GLY A 115 -15.13 4.06 -1.69
C GLY A 115 -14.00 3.14 -1.25
N PRO A 116 -13.57 3.22 0.02
CA PRO A 116 -12.54 2.35 0.57
C PRO A 116 -13.01 0.89 0.64
N LEU A 117 -12.06 -0.05 0.55
CA LEU A 117 -12.33 -1.48 0.67
C LEU A 117 -12.89 -1.80 2.06
N ILE A 118 -14.12 -2.31 2.11
CA ILE A 118 -14.75 -2.79 3.35
C ILE A 118 -14.64 -4.31 3.39
N MET A 119 -13.85 -4.84 4.33
CA MET A 119 -13.75 -6.28 4.55
C MET A 119 -15.12 -6.81 4.95
N ASN A 120 -15.65 -7.76 4.17
CA ASN A 120 -17.00 -8.36 4.22
C ASN A 120 -18.11 -7.69 3.39
N GLY A 121 -17.81 -6.66 2.59
CA GLY A 121 -18.78 -6.09 1.64
C GLY A 121 -18.54 -6.61 0.23
N GLY A 122 -19.41 -7.52 -0.25
CA GLY A 122 -19.42 -8.04 -1.63
C GLY A 122 -19.93 -7.03 -2.65
N ALA A 123 -19.37 -5.82 -2.65
CA ALA A 123 -19.51 -4.91 -3.77
C ALA A 123 -18.34 -5.17 -4.71
N ASP A 124 -18.66 -5.25 -6.00
CA ASP A 124 -17.77 -5.28 -7.14
C ASP A 124 -16.62 -4.25 -6.96
N CYS A 125 -15.55 -4.66 -6.29
CA CYS A 125 -14.51 -3.73 -5.83
C CYS A 125 -13.74 -3.14 -7.01
N ASP A 126 -13.78 -3.87 -8.12
CA ASP A 126 -12.84 -3.84 -9.21
C ASP A 126 -13.51 -3.58 -10.56
N ALA A 127 -14.85 -3.63 -10.65
CA ALA A 127 -15.60 -3.38 -11.87
C ALA A 127 -16.80 -2.43 -11.68
N GLU A 128 -17.13 -1.73 -12.77
CA GLU A 128 -18.32 -0.88 -12.91
C GLU A 128 -18.85 -1.06 -14.34
N ASP A 129 -20.17 -1.14 -14.50
CA ASP A 129 -20.83 -1.33 -15.80
C ASP A 129 -20.30 -2.53 -16.62
N GLY A 130 -20.01 -3.64 -15.94
CA GLY A 130 -19.55 -4.88 -16.58
C GLY A 130 -18.10 -4.82 -17.06
N LYS A 131 -17.28 -3.91 -16.54
CA LYS A 131 -15.86 -3.76 -16.94
C LYS A 131 -14.98 -3.44 -15.75
N LEU A 132 -13.78 -4.04 -15.75
CA LEU A 132 -12.76 -3.64 -14.79
C LEU A 132 -12.40 -2.16 -14.93
N ILE A 133 -12.46 -1.47 -13.80
CA ILE A 133 -12.12 -0.06 -13.64
C ILE A 133 -10.62 0.13 -13.46
N SER A 134 -10.11 1.28 -13.89
CA SER A 134 -8.71 1.61 -13.72
C SER A 134 -8.46 2.37 -12.42
N GLN A 135 -7.29 2.17 -11.82
CA GLN A 135 -6.87 2.86 -10.62
C GLN A 135 -5.43 3.32 -10.77
N THR A 136 -5.16 4.52 -10.26
CA THR A 136 -3.81 5.07 -10.17
C THR A 136 -3.57 5.55 -8.77
N GLY A 137 -2.47 5.12 -8.16
CA GLY A 137 -2.09 5.63 -6.86
C GLY A 137 -0.60 5.91 -6.77
N TYR A 138 -0.25 6.82 -5.88
CA TYR A 138 1.13 7.18 -5.62
C TYR A 138 1.34 7.50 -4.14
N SER A 139 2.59 7.40 -3.70
CA SER A 139 3.01 7.86 -2.39
C SER A 139 4.38 8.51 -2.48
N VAL A 140 4.61 9.49 -1.62
CA VAL A 140 5.90 10.11 -1.38
C VAL A 140 6.15 10.19 0.12
N GLY A 141 7.40 9.99 0.50
CA GLY A 141 7.80 10.02 1.90
C GLY A 141 9.20 10.56 2.09
N TYR A 142 9.42 11.17 3.24
CA TYR A 142 10.73 11.65 3.65
C TYR A 142 11.01 11.20 5.08
N LYS A 143 12.16 10.54 5.26
CA LYS A 143 12.72 10.25 6.57
C LYS A 143 13.80 11.26 6.89
N HIS A 144 13.63 12.00 7.96
CA HIS A 144 14.64 12.87 8.54
C HIS A 144 15.24 12.23 9.81
N GLN A 145 16.55 12.35 9.97
CA GLN A 145 17.27 11.83 11.13
C GLN A 145 17.79 13.04 11.91
N PHE A 146 17.18 13.32 13.07
CA PHE A 146 17.54 14.49 13.89
C PHE A 146 18.78 14.20 14.76
N SER A 147 18.90 12.97 15.25
CA SER A 147 20.05 12.48 16.03
C SER A 147 20.18 10.97 15.84
N GLN A 148 21.15 10.32 16.48
CA GLN A 148 21.26 8.85 16.44
C GLN A 148 20.00 8.13 16.97
N LYS A 149 19.25 8.76 17.88
CA LYS A 149 18.08 8.16 18.55
C LYS A 149 16.74 8.76 18.14
N LEU A 150 16.72 9.87 17.42
CA LEU A 150 15.50 10.58 17.05
C LEU A 150 15.37 10.67 15.53
N ARG A 151 14.28 10.10 15.01
CA ARG A 151 13.90 10.20 13.60
C ARG A 151 12.48 10.74 13.45
N GLY A 152 12.24 11.41 12.33
CA GLY A 152 10.89 11.79 11.92
C GLY A 152 10.59 11.33 10.51
N ASN A 153 9.32 11.05 10.24
CA ASN A 153 8.86 10.71 8.89
C ASN A 153 7.72 11.62 8.49
N LEU A 154 7.72 12.01 7.22
CA LEU A 154 6.59 12.63 6.54
C LEU A 154 6.13 11.70 5.43
N ARG A 155 4.82 11.63 5.21
CA ARG A 155 4.21 10.85 4.14
C ARG A 155 3.01 11.58 3.55
N TYR A 156 2.89 11.49 2.24
CA TYR A 156 1.66 11.75 1.50
C TYR A 156 1.39 10.54 0.59
N GLY A 157 0.14 10.15 0.44
CA GLY A 157 -0.24 9.17 -0.55
C GLY A 157 -1.68 9.33 -0.97
N GLU A 158 -1.99 8.91 -2.19
CA GLU A 158 -3.28 9.11 -2.83
C GLU A 158 -3.57 7.97 -3.80
N VAL A 159 -4.84 7.58 -3.89
CA VAL A 159 -5.37 6.66 -4.89
C VAL A 159 -6.57 7.34 -5.53
N ASN A 160 -6.62 7.28 -6.86
CA ASN A 160 -7.73 7.71 -7.69
C ASN A 160 -8.28 6.50 -8.45
N VAL A 161 -9.60 6.44 -8.52
CA VAL A 161 -10.36 5.38 -9.17
C VAL A 161 -11.14 6.00 -10.33
N ASP A 162 -11.04 5.36 -11.50
CA ASP A 162 -11.75 5.76 -12.72
C ASP A 162 -13.14 5.14 -12.74
N ASP A 163 -14.00 5.61 -11.83
CA ASP A 163 -15.41 5.22 -11.67
C ASP A 163 -16.34 6.44 -11.83
N ALA A 164 -17.64 6.19 -11.95
CA ALA A 164 -18.64 7.27 -12.07
C ALA A 164 -18.68 8.19 -10.83
N ALA A 165 -18.30 7.67 -9.66
CA ALA A 165 -18.28 8.41 -8.40
C ALA A 165 -17.07 9.35 -8.27
N ASN A 166 -16.06 9.27 -9.16
CA ASN A 166 -14.77 9.95 -9.04
C ASN A 166 -14.10 9.66 -7.68
N THR A 167 -14.09 8.39 -7.30
CA THR A 167 -13.60 7.95 -6.00
C THR A 167 -12.11 8.25 -5.86
N SER A 168 -11.74 8.87 -4.74
CA SER A 168 -10.36 9.11 -4.37
C SER A 168 -10.17 9.03 -2.87
N ALA A 169 -8.97 8.62 -2.45
CA ALA A 169 -8.60 8.61 -1.04
C ALA A 169 -7.14 9.02 -0.88
N ASN A 170 -6.88 9.94 0.05
CA ASN A 170 -5.55 10.38 0.41
C ASN A 170 -5.28 10.25 1.91
N VAL A 171 -3.99 10.12 2.22
CA VAL A 171 -3.46 10.11 3.58
C VAL A 171 -2.24 11.01 3.67
N LYS A 172 -2.17 11.76 4.76
CA LYS A 172 -1.03 12.57 5.15
C LYS A 172 -0.63 12.13 6.54
N SER A 173 0.66 11.94 6.78
CA SER A 173 1.13 11.69 8.14
C SER A 173 2.49 12.31 8.41
N ALA A 174 2.68 12.66 9.68
CA ALA A 174 3.92 13.12 10.23
C ALA A 174 4.14 12.42 11.57
N ASN A 175 5.28 11.76 11.75
CA ASN A 175 5.60 11.11 13.00
C ASN A 175 7.01 11.43 13.49
N LEU A 176 7.19 11.27 14.79
CA LEU A 176 8.47 11.31 15.49
C LEU A 176 8.61 10.03 16.29
N ILE A 177 9.77 9.39 16.15
CA ILE A 177 10.12 8.15 16.84
C ILE A 177 11.45 8.35 17.55
N TYR A 178 11.44 8.12 18.85
CA TYR A 178 12.58 8.21 19.74
C TYR A 178 12.92 6.82 20.31
N GLU A 179 14.14 6.38 20.03
CA GLU A 179 14.73 5.19 20.63
C GLU A 179 15.11 5.50 22.09
N TYR A 180 14.24 5.14 23.02
CA TYR A 180 14.44 5.39 24.45
C TYR A 180 15.48 4.43 25.03
N LEU A 181 15.35 3.14 24.70
CA LEU A 181 16.33 2.08 24.95
C LEU A 181 16.56 1.30 23.65
N PRO A 182 17.64 0.50 23.53
CA PRO A 182 17.89 -0.30 22.31
C PRO A 182 16.69 -1.12 21.83
N ASP A 183 15.87 -1.59 22.78
CA ASP A 183 14.70 -2.43 22.50
C ASP A 183 13.37 -1.69 22.74
N LEU A 184 13.38 -0.37 23.00
CA LEU A 184 12.18 0.41 23.30
C LEU A 184 12.11 1.71 22.49
N ASP A 185 11.22 1.72 21.50
CA ASP A 185 10.83 2.90 20.74
C ASP A 185 9.61 3.56 21.39
N LEU A 186 9.64 4.88 21.53
CA LEU A 186 8.49 5.72 21.82
C LEU A 186 8.19 6.60 20.61
N GLY A 187 6.94 6.96 20.39
CA GLY A 187 6.68 8.02 19.43
C GLY A 187 5.25 8.54 19.40
N ILE A 188 5.06 9.47 18.47
CA ILE A 188 3.81 10.16 18.21
C ILE A 188 3.63 10.32 16.70
N GLU A 189 2.40 10.15 16.23
CA GLU A 189 2.01 10.39 14.85
C GLU A 189 0.79 11.30 14.80
N TRP A 190 0.86 12.30 13.93
CA TRP A 190 -0.31 12.97 13.40
C TRP A 190 -0.64 12.37 12.04
N ARG A 191 -1.91 12.08 11.81
CA ARG A 191 -2.43 11.59 10.54
C ARG A 191 -3.69 12.34 10.16
N GLU A 192 -3.86 12.60 8.88
CA GLU A 192 -5.12 13.02 8.27
C GLU A 192 -5.42 12.11 7.09
N GLN A 193 -6.64 11.61 7.02
CA GLN A 193 -7.10 10.76 5.91
C GLN A 193 -8.46 11.23 5.39
N SER A 194 -8.65 11.21 4.07
CA SER A 194 -9.88 11.71 3.46
C SER A 194 -11.06 10.73 3.51
N ALA A 195 -10.78 9.44 3.73
CA ALA A 195 -11.77 8.37 3.76
C ALA A 195 -11.62 7.49 5.01
N THR A 196 -12.73 6.93 5.48
CA THR A 196 -12.75 5.94 6.57
C THR A 196 -12.42 4.57 5.99
N THR A 197 -11.21 4.07 6.21
CA THR A 197 -10.77 2.78 5.67
C THR A 197 -11.11 1.60 6.57
N PHE A 198 -11.18 1.83 7.89
CA PHE A 198 -11.61 0.85 8.89
C PHE A 198 -12.41 1.54 10.00
N PRO A 199 -13.23 0.82 10.78
CA PRO A 199 -13.96 1.39 11.91
C PRO A 199 -13.06 2.12 12.93
N TRP A 200 -11.81 1.67 13.08
CA TRP A 200 -10.80 2.29 13.95
C TRP A 200 -9.84 3.25 13.21
N MET A 201 -10.04 3.46 11.91
CA MET A 201 -9.33 4.47 11.10
C MET A 201 -10.35 5.34 10.37
N PRO A 202 -11.08 6.21 11.11
CA PRO A 202 -12.04 7.15 10.53
C PRO A 202 -11.37 8.23 9.66
N ALA A 203 -12.12 8.76 8.70
CA ALA A 203 -11.77 9.99 8.01
C ALA A 203 -11.53 11.15 9.00
N GLY A 204 -10.68 12.09 8.61
CA GLY A 204 -10.30 13.25 9.41
C GLY A 204 -8.94 13.12 10.08
N GLN A 205 -8.72 13.96 11.09
CA GLN A 205 -7.43 14.07 11.79
C GLN A 205 -7.38 13.19 13.02
N GLN A 206 -6.21 12.59 13.25
CA GLN A 206 -5.93 11.68 14.36
C GLN A 206 -4.54 11.98 14.93
N ILE A 207 -4.42 11.75 16.24
CA ILE A 207 -3.14 11.69 16.93
C ILE A 207 -3.01 10.30 17.54
N GLU A 208 -1.92 9.62 17.23
CA GLU A 208 -1.57 8.32 17.78
C GLU A 208 -0.30 8.42 18.61
N ILE A 209 -0.25 7.74 19.75
CA ILE A 209 0.93 7.61 20.60
C ILE A 209 1.27 6.13 20.71
N MET A 210 2.56 5.79 20.67
CA MET A 210 3.01 4.40 20.64
C MET A 210 4.24 4.20 21.53
N ALA A 211 4.29 3.03 22.15
CA ALA A 211 5.50 2.43 22.71
C ALA A 211 5.64 1.02 22.12
N LYS A 212 6.79 0.70 21.53
CA LYS A 212 7.09 -0.60 20.93
C LYS A 212 8.31 -1.17 21.63
N TYR A 213 8.11 -2.33 22.23
CA TYR A 213 9.18 -3.14 22.79
C TYR A 213 9.49 -4.30 21.85
N GLU A 214 10.75 -4.48 21.46
CA GLU A 214 11.23 -5.60 20.65
C GLU A 214 11.91 -6.64 21.56
N PHE A 215 11.63 -7.93 21.32
CA PHE A 215 12.14 -9.06 22.12
C PHE A 215 12.75 -10.14 21.22
#